data_AF-A0A536ET46-F1
#
_entry.id   AF-A0A536ET46-F1
#
_cell.length_a   1.000
_cell.length_b   1.000
_cell.length_c   1.000
_cell.angle_alpha   90.00
_cell.angle_beta   90.00
_cell.angle_gamma   90.00
#
_symmetry.space_group_name_H-M   'P 1'
#
loop_
_entity.id
_entity.type
_entity.pdbx_description
1 polymer ?
#
loop_
_entity_poly.entity_id
_entity_poly.type
_entity_poly.pdbx_seq_one_letter_code
_entity_poly.pdbx_strand_id
1 'polypeptide(L)'
;GMTVIMNLALHAGATVVTMPRFELETFLRVMQDYRVARAFVAPPIVVALAKHPLVDQFDLSSVTLVFSGAAPLDENLAKACGQRLNCKVNQGYGMTEASPATHLVSDDIEWVKVGSIGPVVAGSECKVVDITTGEALGPQSDGEILIRGPQVMKGYLNNPAATAQILDDDGWLHTGDIGHADADGDFYVVDRLKELIKYKGYQVPPAELEAILLTHPAVADAAVIASPDEDAGEVPKAFVVLKTEATPDELIQFVASRVAPHKKIRLVETIDEIPKSASGKILRRKLVEKERAKTSAK
;
A
#
# COMPACT_ATOMS: atom_id res chain seq x y z
N GLY A 1 -9.78 -9.16 6.58
CA GLY A 1 -11.08 -9.84 6.39
C GLY A 1 -11.56 -10.42 7.70
N MET A 2 -11.28 -11.69 7.98
CA MET A 2 -11.79 -12.39 9.17
C MET A 2 -11.39 -11.71 10.50
N THR A 3 -10.11 -11.51 10.77
CA THR A 3 -9.68 -10.95 12.08
C THR A 3 -10.09 -9.48 12.25
N VAL A 4 -9.70 -8.61 11.32
CA VAL A 4 -9.82 -7.15 11.44
C VAL A 4 -11.27 -6.65 11.27
N ILE A 5 -12.12 -7.37 10.52
CA ILE A 5 -13.49 -6.94 10.25
C ILE A 5 -14.49 -7.78 11.05
N MET A 6 -14.52 -9.10 10.78
CA MET A 6 -15.54 -9.98 11.38
C MET A 6 -15.31 -10.19 12.88
N ASN A 7 -14.14 -10.69 13.28
CA ASN A 7 -13.88 -11.01 14.69
C ASN A 7 -13.87 -9.75 15.57
N LEU A 8 -13.31 -8.64 15.08
CA LEU A 8 -13.34 -7.36 15.78
C LEU A 8 -14.78 -6.89 16.03
N ALA A 9 -15.63 -6.92 15.00
CA ALA A 9 -17.02 -6.51 15.14
C ALA A 9 -17.80 -7.46 16.06
N LEU A 10 -17.62 -8.78 15.92
CA LEU A 10 -18.26 -9.77 16.80
C LEU A 10 -17.84 -9.59 18.26
N HIS A 11 -16.56 -9.34 18.51
CA HIS A 11 -16.03 -9.06 19.85
C HIS A 11 -16.65 -7.79 20.45
N ALA A 12 -16.84 -6.75 19.63
CA ALA A 12 -17.45 -5.49 20.04
C ALA A 12 -19.00 -5.54 20.12
N GLY A 13 -19.63 -6.67 19.77
CA GLY A 13 -21.09 -6.75 19.68
C GLY A 13 -21.71 -5.91 18.56
N ALA A 14 -20.92 -5.57 17.54
CA ALA A 14 -21.33 -4.73 16.42
C ALA A 14 -21.97 -5.55 15.28
N THR A 15 -22.78 -4.89 14.46
CA THR A 15 -23.36 -5.47 13.25
C THR A 15 -22.32 -5.49 12.12
N VAL A 16 -22.08 -6.67 11.54
CA VAL A 16 -21.25 -6.81 10.33
C VAL A 16 -22.15 -6.80 9.11
N VAL A 17 -22.06 -5.73 8.32
CA VAL A 17 -22.77 -5.63 7.04
C VAL A 17 -21.83 -6.10 5.93
N THR A 18 -22.22 -7.18 5.25
CA THR A 18 -21.40 -7.79 4.18
C THR A 18 -22.05 -7.65 2.83
N MET A 19 -21.22 -7.62 1.78
CA MET A 19 -21.67 -7.68 0.39
C MET A 19 -20.95 -8.81 -0.35
N PRO A 20 -21.66 -9.59 -1.18
CA PRO A 20 -21.06 -10.72 -1.90
C PRO A 20 -20.12 -10.26 -3.01
N ARG A 21 -20.37 -9.08 -3.58
CA ARG A 21 -19.57 -8.43 -4.62
C ARG A 21 -19.64 -6.92 -4.44
N PHE A 22 -18.54 -6.24 -4.74
CA PHE A 22 -18.49 -4.80 -4.75
C PHE A 22 -19.17 -4.24 -6.01
N GLU A 23 -20.15 -3.37 -5.82
CA GLU A 23 -20.74 -2.50 -6.83
C GLU A 23 -21.02 -1.15 -6.16
N LEU A 24 -20.52 -0.05 -6.73
CA LEU A 24 -20.44 1.24 -6.02
C LEU A 24 -21.80 1.76 -5.53
N GLU A 25 -22.83 1.74 -6.37
CA GLU A 25 -24.17 2.22 -5.97
C GLU A 25 -24.75 1.39 -4.83
N THR A 26 -24.60 0.07 -4.89
CA THR A 26 -25.08 -0.83 -3.84
C THR A 26 -24.28 -0.61 -2.54
N PHE A 27 -22.97 -0.37 -2.65
CA PHE A 27 -22.12 -0.02 -1.50
C PHE A 27 -22.61 1.25 -0.80
N LEU A 28 -22.85 2.33 -1.56
CA LEU A 28 -23.33 3.60 -1.02
C LEU A 28 -24.71 3.46 -0.39
N ARG A 29 -25.64 2.77 -1.07
CA ARG A 29 -26.98 2.47 -0.53
C ARG A 29 -26.93 1.69 0.78
N VAL A 30 -26.12 0.64 0.84
CA VAL A 30 -25.95 -0.16 2.06
C VAL A 30 -25.35 0.67 3.19
N MET A 31 -24.39 1.54 2.91
CA MET A 31 -23.83 2.44 3.93
C MET A 31 -24.89 3.37 4.52
N GLN A 32 -25.75 3.94 3.68
CA GLN A 32 -26.87 4.79 4.08
C GLN A 32 -27.92 4.01 4.88
N ASP A 33 -28.47 2.94 4.31
CA ASP A 33 -29.64 2.22 4.84
C ASP A 33 -29.33 1.56 6.19
N TYR A 34 -28.10 1.07 6.37
CA TYR A 34 -27.65 0.46 7.62
C TYR A 34 -26.91 1.44 8.55
N ARG A 35 -26.83 2.72 8.18
CA ARG A 35 -26.10 3.76 8.92
C ARG A 35 -24.70 3.32 9.33
N VAL A 36 -23.92 2.83 8.36
CA VAL A 36 -22.57 2.30 8.59
C VAL A 36 -21.68 3.37 9.23
N ALA A 37 -21.10 3.06 10.39
CA ALA A 37 -20.20 3.95 11.11
C ALA A 37 -18.73 3.80 10.67
N ARG A 38 -18.33 2.57 10.31
CA ARG A 38 -16.95 2.23 9.92
C ARG A 38 -16.93 1.50 8.60
N ALA A 39 -16.23 2.05 7.61
CA ALA A 39 -16.04 1.43 6.31
C ALA A 39 -14.61 0.89 6.18
N PHE A 40 -14.49 -0.43 6.01
CA PHE A 40 -13.20 -1.08 5.75
C PHE A 40 -13.03 -1.28 4.25
N VAL A 41 -12.03 -0.63 3.67
CA VAL A 41 -11.88 -0.54 2.21
C VAL A 41 -10.43 -0.68 1.76
N ALA A 42 -10.24 -0.92 0.46
CA ALA A 42 -8.93 -0.81 -0.19
C ALA A 42 -8.80 0.56 -0.88
N PRO A 43 -7.58 1.02 -1.21
CA PRO A 43 -7.35 2.34 -1.82
C PRO A 43 -8.23 2.67 -3.05
N PRO A 44 -8.53 1.74 -3.99
CA PRO A 44 -9.42 2.05 -5.12
C PRO A 44 -10.82 2.51 -4.71
N ILE A 45 -11.35 2.02 -3.59
CA ILE A 45 -12.65 2.45 -3.09
C ILE A 45 -12.54 3.81 -2.41
N VAL A 46 -11.41 4.13 -1.78
CA VAL A 46 -11.14 5.49 -1.28
C VAL A 46 -11.10 6.49 -2.44
N VAL A 47 -10.54 6.11 -3.60
CA VAL A 47 -10.62 6.92 -4.83
C VAL A 47 -12.08 7.18 -5.24
N ALA A 48 -12.91 6.13 -5.26
CA ALA A 48 -14.32 6.26 -5.61
C ALA A 48 -15.06 7.17 -4.62
N LEU A 49 -14.87 6.98 -3.31
CA LEU A 49 -15.46 7.81 -2.26
C LEU A 49 -15.02 9.28 -2.38
N ALA A 50 -13.75 9.52 -2.70
CA ALA A 50 -13.22 10.88 -2.83
C ALA A 50 -13.69 11.59 -4.10
N LYS A 51 -13.84 10.89 -5.23
CA LYS A 51 -13.96 11.54 -6.56
C LYS A 51 -15.25 11.23 -7.34
N HIS A 52 -15.94 10.13 -7.05
CA HIS A 52 -17.06 9.71 -7.90
C HIS A 52 -18.32 10.53 -7.59
N PRO A 53 -19.05 11.06 -8.59
CA PRO A 53 -20.20 11.95 -8.36
C PRO A 53 -21.41 11.25 -7.71
N LEU A 54 -21.54 9.93 -7.90
CA LEU A 54 -22.61 9.13 -7.28
C LEU A 54 -22.61 9.21 -5.75
N VAL A 55 -21.46 9.48 -5.13
CA VAL A 55 -21.34 9.60 -3.66
C VAL A 55 -22.23 10.72 -3.11
N ASP A 56 -22.42 11.81 -3.86
CA ASP A 56 -23.22 12.96 -3.42
C ASP A 56 -24.75 12.68 -3.45
N GLN A 57 -25.16 11.51 -3.94
CA GLN A 57 -26.56 11.10 -4.03
C GLN A 57 -27.02 10.29 -2.80
N PHE A 58 -26.14 10.01 -1.84
CA PHE A 58 -26.42 9.18 -0.67
C PHE A 58 -26.08 9.92 0.63
N ASP A 59 -26.87 9.70 1.67
CA ASP A 59 -26.56 10.17 3.02
C ASP A 59 -25.53 9.25 3.69
N LEU A 60 -24.30 9.73 3.78
CA LEU A 60 -23.17 9.05 4.42
C LEU A 60 -22.78 9.67 5.77
N SER A 61 -23.65 10.51 6.35
CA SER A 61 -23.37 11.25 7.61
C SER A 61 -23.12 10.35 8.82
N SER A 62 -23.49 9.07 8.77
CA SER A 62 -23.20 8.10 9.82
C SER A 62 -21.74 7.65 9.85
N VAL A 63 -21.00 7.81 8.74
CA VAL A 63 -19.63 7.31 8.61
C VAL A 63 -18.68 8.19 9.41
N THR A 64 -18.09 7.62 10.46
CA THR A 64 -17.11 8.32 11.29
C THR A 64 -15.67 7.94 10.95
N LEU A 65 -15.47 6.77 10.32
CA LEU A 65 -14.16 6.25 9.95
C LEU A 65 -14.19 5.48 8.62
N VAL A 66 -13.27 5.84 7.72
CA VAL A 66 -12.85 5.02 6.58
C VAL A 66 -11.48 4.44 6.91
N PHE A 67 -11.40 3.13 7.08
CA PHE A 67 -10.16 2.42 7.31
C PHE A 67 -9.67 1.79 6.01
N SER A 68 -8.49 2.21 5.55
CA SER A 68 -7.83 1.67 4.36
C SER A 68 -6.71 0.70 4.75
N GLY A 69 -6.55 -0.39 4.01
CA GLY A 69 -5.44 -1.32 4.22
C GLY A 69 -5.10 -2.13 2.97
N ALA A 70 -4.20 -3.09 3.15
CA ALA A 70 -3.69 -4.02 2.13
C ALA A 70 -2.83 -3.41 1.00
N ALA A 71 -2.88 -2.10 0.79
CA ALA A 71 -2.01 -1.38 -0.13
C ALA A 71 -1.79 0.07 0.37
N PRO A 72 -0.69 0.72 -0.04
CA PRO A 72 -0.44 2.12 0.30
C PRO A 72 -1.59 3.02 -0.14
N LEU A 73 -1.98 3.96 0.72
CA LEU A 73 -2.93 5.03 0.39
C LEU A 73 -2.22 6.38 0.38
N ASP A 74 -2.43 7.13 -0.70
CA ASP A 74 -1.93 8.49 -0.88
C ASP A 74 -2.53 9.48 0.12
N GLU A 75 -1.69 10.38 0.63
CA GLU A 75 -2.07 11.37 1.63
C GLU A 75 -3.13 12.35 1.14
N ASN A 76 -2.99 12.86 -0.09
CA ASN A 76 -3.94 13.82 -0.63
C ASN A 76 -5.29 13.17 -0.89
N LEU A 77 -5.28 11.91 -1.33
CA LEU A 77 -6.48 11.11 -1.49
C LEU A 77 -7.19 10.85 -0.16
N ALA A 78 -6.45 10.51 0.89
CA ALA A 78 -7.01 10.33 2.23
C ALA A 78 -7.67 11.62 2.74
N LYS A 79 -6.99 12.77 2.60
CA LYS A 79 -7.53 14.09 2.95
C LYS A 79 -8.79 14.43 2.16
N ALA A 80 -8.77 14.23 0.84
CA ALA A 80 -9.93 14.51 -0.02
C ALA A 80 -11.16 13.66 0.35
N CYS A 81 -10.96 12.38 0.65
CA CYS A 81 -12.02 11.48 1.12
C CYS A 81 -12.57 11.96 2.48
N GLY A 82 -11.69 12.22 3.45
CA GLY A 82 -12.06 12.64 4.79
C GLY A 82 -12.81 13.98 4.81
N GLN A 83 -12.38 14.95 4.00
CA GLN A 83 -13.07 16.23 3.83
C GLN A 83 -14.46 16.07 3.22
N ARG A 84 -14.60 15.24 2.17
CA ARG A 84 -15.88 15.05 1.48
C ARG A 84 -16.91 14.35 2.36
N LEU A 85 -16.49 13.33 3.11
CA LEU A 85 -17.37 12.54 3.97
C LEU A 85 -17.48 13.08 5.40
N ASN A 86 -16.69 14.11 5.75
CA ASN A 86 -16.55 14.64 7.10
C ASN A 86 -16.23 13.53 8.14
N CYS A 87 -15.23 12.70 7.83
CA CYS A 87 -14.86 11.54 8.65
C CYS A 87 -13.34 11.35 8.73
N LYS A 88 -12.88 10.50 9.67
CA LYS A 88 -11.46 10.10 9.75
C LYS A 88 -11.11 9.13 8.63
N VAL A 89 -9.91 9.25 8.07
CA VAL A 89 -9.37 8.29 7.09
C VAL A 89 -8.05 7.77 7.60
N ASN A 90 -8.04 6.52 8.06
CA ASN A 90 -6.86 5.89 8.67
C ASN A 90 -6.34 4.76 7.80
N GLN A 91 -5.07 4.44 8.00
CA GLN A 91 -4.46 3.24 7.43
C GLN A 91 -4.10 2.24 8.53
N GLY A 92 -3.94 1.00 8.14
CA GLY A 92 -3.24 0.02 8.94
C GLY A 92 -2.39 -0.89 8.07
N TYR A 93 -1.34 -1.40 8.70
CA TYR A 93 -0.38 -2.29 8.06
C TYR A 93 -0.41 -3.67 8.70
N GLY A 94 -0.18 -4.66 7.87
CA GLY A 94 -0.23 -6.05 8.27
C GLY A 94 0.00 -7.00 7.10
N MET A 95 0.25 -8.25 7.46
CA MET A 95 0.48 -9.35 6.52
C MET A 95 -0.12 -10.63 7.10
N THR A 96 -0.41 -11.61 6.24
CA THR A 96 -1.06 -12.86 6.64
C THR A 96 -0.29 -13.58 7.76
N GLU A 97 1.03 -13.56 7.67
CA GLU A 97 1.98 -14.18 8.59
C GLU A 97 1.98 -13.51 9.98
N ALA A 98 1.31 -12.37 10.15
CA ALA A 98 1.17 -11.64 11.42
C ALA A 98 -0.30 -11.54 11.91
N SER A 99 -1.20 -12.37 11.41
CA SER A 99 -2.60 -12.51 11.86
C SER A 99 -3.52 -11.28 12.05
N PRO A 100 -3.68 -10.36 11.07
CA PRO A 100 -2.67 -9.88 10.15
C PRO A 100 -2.10 -8.51 10.57
N ALA A 101 -2.79 -7.73 11.41
CA ALA A 101 -2.46 -6.33 11.67
C ALA A 101 -1.32 -6.20 12.68
N THR A 102 -0.29 -5.43 12.32
CA THR A 102 0.88 -5.16 13.15
C THR A 102 0.98 -3.69 13.55
N HIS A 103 0.43 -2.78 12.74
CA HIS A 103 0.36 -1.35 13.03
C HIS A 103 -1.04 -0.83 12.74
N LEU A 104 -1.58 -0.07 13.70
CA LEU A 104 -2.93 0.47 13.64
C LEU A 104 -2.96 1.84 14.32
N VAL A 105 -3.59 2.81 13.66
CA VAL A 105 -3.88 4.10 14.28
C VAL A 105 -5.11 3.97 15.18
N SER A 106 -4.99 4.37 16.45
CA SER A 106 -6.12 4.37 17.40
C SER A 106 -7.21 5.36 16.98
N ASP A 107 -8.47 5.01 17.24
CA ASP A 107 -9.62 5.88 16.98
C ASP A 107 -9.62 7.14 17.85
N ASP A 108 -8.97 7.08 19.01
CA ASP A 108 -8.90 8.18 19.99
C ASP A 108 -7.90 9.27 19.58
N ILE A 109 -7.05 9.00 18.58
CA ILE A 109 -6.07 9.96 18.08
C ILE A 109 -6.80 10.89 17.09
N GLU A 110 -6.79 12.20 17.38
CA GLU A 110 -7.34 13.23 16.48
C GLU A 110 -6.42 13.52 15.30
N TRP A 111 -5.11 13.38 15.50
CA TRP A 111 -4.08 13.70 14.50
C TRP A 111 -3.45 12.44 13.93
N VAL A 112 -3.87 12.06 12.73
CA VAL A 112 -3.19 11.03 11.95
C VAL A 112 -2.08 11.72 11.16
N LYS A 113 -0.83 11.35 11.40
CA LYS A 113 0.27 11.70 10.49
C LYS A 113 -0.02 11.03 9.16
N VAL A 114 -0.47 11.82 8.20
CA VAL A 114 -0.98 11.25 6.96
C VAL A 114 0.15 10.52 6.22
N GLY A 115 -0.14 9.31 5.74
CA GLY A 115 0.86 8.40 5.16
C GLY A 115 1.49 7.44 6.17
N SER A 116 1.33 7.67 7.48
CA SER A 116 1.74 6.70 8.50
C SER A 116 0.81 5.49 8.52
N ILE A 117 1.39 4.32 8.82
CA ILE A 117 0.68 3.08 9.12
C ILE A 117 0.33 2.96 10.62
N GLY A 118 0.69 3.97 11.42
CA GLY A 118 0.48 4.05 12.85
C GLY A 118 1.59 3.41 13.69
N PRO A 119 1.43 3.42 15.02
CA PRO A 119 2.34 2.72 15.92
C PRO A 119 2.12 1.20 15.87
N VAL A 120 3.10 0.47 16.39
CA VAL A 120 2.99 -0.98 16.59
C VAL A 120 1.84 -1.32 17.55
N VAL A 121 1.09 -2.38 17.27
CA VAL A 121 -0.01 -2.84 18.12
C VAL A 121 0.48 -3.33 19.49
N ALA A 122 -0.39 -3.23 20.50
CA ALA A 122 -0.08 -3.63 21.86
C ALA A 122 0.38 -5.10 21.94
N GLY A 123 1.34 -5.37 22.83
CA GLY A 123 1.91 -6.71 23.03
C GLY A 123 2.82 -7.19 21.90
N SER A 124 3.22 -6.29 21.00
CA SER A 124 4.17 -6.57 19.92
C SER A 124 5.36 -5.63 19.97
N GLU A 125 6.46 -6.09 19.38
CA GLU A 125 7.71 -5.35 19.21
C GLU A 125 7.96 -5.16 17.70
N CYS A 126 8.52 -4.02 17.35
CA CYS A 126 8.89 -3.68 15.99
C CYS A 126 10.29 -3.06 15.99
N LYS A 127 11.12 -3.42 15.02
CA LYS A 127 12.41 -2.77 14.76
C LYS A 127 12.63 -2.61 13.25
N VAL A 128 13.48 -1.67 12.89
CA VAL A 128 13.95 -1.48 11.52
C VAL A 128 15.42 -1.88 11.47
N VAL A 129 15.81 -2.68 10.47
CA VAL A 129 17.20 -3.14 10.32
C VAL A 129 17.79 -2.79 8.96
N ASP A 130 19.08 -2.53 8.91
CA ASP A 130 19.80 -2.39 7.65
C ASP A 130 19.76 -3.70 6.87
N ILE A 131 19.43 -3.63 5.59
CA ILE A 131 19.21 -4.82 4.75
C ILE A 131 20.51 -5.55 4.39
N THR A 132 21.67 -4.93 4.62
CA THR A 132 22.99 -5.46 4.30
C THR A 132 23.69 -5.97 5.55
N THR A 133 23.67 -5.20 6.64
CA THR A 133 24.37 -5.54 7.89
C THR A 133 23.49 -6.29 8.88
N GLY A 134 22.15 -6.14 8.79
CA GLY A 134 21.20 -6.66 9.77
C GLY A 134 21.18 -5.89 11.09
N GLU A 135 21.92 -4.79 11.20
CA GLU A 135 21.97 -3.96 12.41
C GLU A 135 20.70 -3.13 12.57
N ALA A 136 20.25 -2.95 13.82
CA ALA A 136 19.11 -2.11 14.12
C ALA A 136 19.40 -0.64 13.80
N LEU A 137 18.46 -0.01 13.10
CA LEU A 137 18.54 1.39 12.71
C LEU A 137 17.79 2.29 13.70
N GLY A 138 18.20 3.55 13.77
CA GLY A 138 17.52 4.59 14.53
C GLY A 138 16.28 5.15 13.80
N PRO A 139 15.56 6.09 14.43
CA PRO A 139 14.44 6.78 13.79
C PRO A 139 14.84 7.43 12.46
N GLN A 140 13.88 7.55 11.55
CA GLN A 140 14.00 8.19 10.23
C GLN A 140 15.02 7.52 9.28
N SER A 141 15.46 6.31 9.61
CA SER A 141 16.38 5.53 8.78
C SER A 141 15.62 4.39 8.11
N ASP A 142 15.66 4.34 6.78
CA ASP A 142 14.98 3.31 6.00
C ASP A 142 15.71 1.97 6.11
N GLY A 143 14.95 0.91 6.41
CA GLY A 143 15.44 -0.46 6.44
C GLY A 143 14.29 -1.47 6.42
N GLU A 144 14.59 -2.75 6.59
CA GLU A 144 13.55 -3.78 6.67
C GLU A 144 12.81 -3.68 8.01
N ILE A 145 11.48 -3.65 7.96
CA ILE A 145 10.62 -3.73 9.14
C ILE A 145 10.58 -5.19 9.62
N LEU A 146 10.93 -5.42 10.88
CA LEU A 146 10.81 -6.71 11.56
C LEU A 146 9.79 -6.63 12.69
N ILE A 147 8.96 -7.67 12.82
CA ILE A 147 7.89 -7.73 13.83
C ILE A 147 8.02 -8.97 14.70
N ARG A 148 7.84 -8.81 16.01
CA ARG A 148 7.74 -9.93 16.95
C ARG A 148 6.52 -9.74 17.83
N GLY A 149 5.76 -10.80 18.06
CA GLY A 149 4.58 -10.74 18.91
C GLY A 149 3.74 -12.01 18.90
N PRO A 150 2.75 -12.13 19.78
CA PRO A 150 1.93 -13.33 19.94
C PRO A 150 1.03 -13.63 18.73
N GLN A 151 0.82 -12.66 17.85
CA GLN A 151 0.03 -12.77 16.62
C GLN A 151 0.81 -13.35 15.43
N VAL A 152 2.14 -13.42 15.52
CA VAL A 152 2.98 -13.99 14.46
C VAL A 152 2.62 -15.47 14.29
N MET A 153 2.53 -15.90 13.04
CA MET A 153 2.15 -17.27 12.71
C MET A 153 3.11 -18.30 13.32
N LYS A 154 2.62 -19.52 13.51
CA LYS A 154 3.48 -20.66 13.88
C LYS A 154 4.47 -21.05 12.77
N GLY A 155 4.14 -20.76 11.50
CA GLY A 155 4.91 -21.15 10.33
C GLY A 155 4.01 -21.62 9.18
N TYR A 156 4.63 -21.80 8.02
CA TYR A 156 3.94 -22.35 6.85
C TYR A 156 3.71 -23.85 7.00
N LEU A 157 2.48 -24.29 6.69
CA LEU A 157 2.10 -25.70 6.74
C LEU A 157 3.01 -26.55 5.85
N ASN A 158 3.64 -27.57 6.42
CA ASN A 158 4.55 -28.50 5.74
C ASN A 158 5.72 -27.82 4.99
N ASN A 159 6.10 -26.60 5.37
CA ASN A 159 7.20 -25.87 4.73
C ASN A 159 8.11 -25.19 5.76
N PRO A 160 8.91 -25.97 6.51
CA PRO A 160 9.84 -25.43 7.51
C PRO A 160 10.93 -24.55 6.86
N ALA A 161 11.36 -24.86 5.63
CA ALA A 161 12.36 -24.07 4.92
C ALA A 161 11.86 -22.64 4.62
N ALA A 162 10.64 -22.48 4.12
CA ALA A 162 10.06 -21.15 3.90
C ALA A 162 9.76 -20.43 5.23
N THR A 163 9.47 -21.17 6.30
CA THR A 163 9.27 -20.59 7.63
C THR A 163 10.56 -19.97 8.14
N ALA A 164 11.66 -20.72 8.10
CA ALA A 164 12.99 -20.25 8.54
C ALA A 164 13.58 -19.12 7.67
N GLN A 165 13.01 -18.87 6.48
CA GLN A 165 13.42 -17.74 5.64
C GLN A 165 12.85 -16.40 6.10
N ILE A 166 11.75 -16.41 6.85
CA ILE A 166 11.07 -15.17 7.25
C ILE A 166 10.87 -15.06 8.76
N LEU A 167 10.96 -16.16 9.50
CA LEU A 167 10.93 -16.15 10.96
C LEU A 167 12.30 -16.59 11.46
N ASP A 168 13.03 -15.68 12.10
CA ASP A 168 14.34 -15.97 12.66
C ASP A 168 14.25 -16.74 13.99
N ASP A 169 15.40 -17.21 14.47
CA ASP A 169 15.50 -17.99 15.72
C ASP A 169 15.14 -17.18 16.98
N ASP A 170 15.16 -15.84 16.89
CA ASP A 170 14.78 -14.90 17.95
C ASP A 170 13.28 -14.52 17.90
N GLY A 171 12.53 -15.09 16.95
CA GLY A 171 11.10 -14.90 16.76
C GLY A 171 10.71 -13.64 16.00
N TRP A 172 11.65 -12.97 15.31
CA TRP A 172 11.34 -11.85 14.43
C TRP A 172 10.86 -12.32 13.06
N LEU A 173 9.69 -11.83 12.68
CA LEU A 173 9.15 -11.93 11.34
C LEU A 173 9.75 -10.83 10.47
N HIS A 174 10.59 -11.25 9.51
CA HIS A 174 11.06 -10.44 8.40
C HIS A 174 9.90 -10.18 7.43
N THR A 175 9.45 -8.94 7.37
CA THR A 175 8.29 -8.56 6.56
C THR A 175 8.61 -8.51 5.07
N GLY A 176 9.88 -8.28 4.72
CA GLY A 176 10.29 -7.91 3.37
C GLY A 176 9.75 -6.55 2.92
N ASP A 177 9.24 -5.73 3.84
CA ASP A 177 8.78 -4.37 3.58
C ASP A 177 9.80 -3.37 4.16
N ILE A 178 10.12 -2.34 3.39
CA ILE A 178 11.05 -1.27 3.75
C ILE A 178 10.27 -0.13 4.35
N GLY A 179 10.79 0.40 5.46
CA GLY A 179 10.21 1.55 6.12
C GLY A 179 11.09 2.10 7.22
N HIS A 180 10.54 3.07 7.93
CA HIS A 180 11.18 3.70 9.08
C HIS A 180 10.13 4.03 10.14
N ALA A 181 10.60 4.21 11.37
CA ALA A 181 9.83 4.86 12.44
C ALA A 181 10.21 6.34 12.51
N ASP A 182 9.27 7.24 12.76
CA ASP A 182 9.60 8.60 13.15
C ASP A 182 9.92 8.71 14.65
N ALA A 183 10.21 9.93 15.11
CA ALA A 183 10.63 10.19 16.48
C ALA A 183 9.52 9.94 17.52
N ASP A 184 8.25 9.89 17.11
CA ASP A 184 7.13 9.64 18.02
C ASP A 184 6.67 8.16 17.98
N GLY A 185 7.36 7.31 17.21
CA GLY A 185 7.08 5.88 17.12
C GLY A 185 6.02 5.49 16.09
N ASP A 186 5.63 6.41 15.21
CA ASP A 186 4.77 6.11 14.07
C ASP A 186 5.62 5.53 12.93
N PHE A 187 5.11 4.49 12.28
CA PHE A 187 5.82 3.84 11.18
C PHE A 187 5.31 4.29 9.81
N TYR A 188 6.21 4.20 8.82
CA TYR A 188 5.94 4.51 7.43
C TYR A 188 6.49 3.38 6.57
N VAL A 189 5.70 2.89 5.62
CA VAL A 189 6.14 1.90 4.63
C VAL A 189 6.50 2.63 3.36
N VAL A 190 7.75 2.45 2.93
CA VAL A 190 8.30 3.06 1.72
C VAL A 190 8.09 2.15 0.51
N ASP A 191 8.41 0.85 0.62
CA ASP A 191 8.20 -0.13 -0.46
C ASP A 191 8.37 -1.57 0.01
N ARG A 192 8.39 -2.54 -0.92
CA ARG A 192 8.81 -3.92 -0.67
C ARG A 192 10.24 -4.17 -1.11
N LEU A 193 11.02 -4.86 -0.28
CA LEU A 193 12.41 -5.24 -0.54
C LEU A 193 12.58 -5.97 -1.89
N LYS A 194 11.67 -6.88 -2.25
CA LYS A 194 11.71 -7.62 -3.53
C LYS A 194 11.27 -6.78 -4.74
N GLU A 195 10.62 -5.65 -4.51
CA GLU A 195 10.07 -4.79 -5.56
C GLU A 195 10.96 -3.55 -5.80
N LEU A 196 11.90 -3.26 -4.90
CA LEU A 196 12.90 -2.20 -5.06
C LEU A 196 13.73 -2.39 -6.33
N ILE A 197 13.87 -1.29 -7.07
CA ILE A 197 14.62 -1.22 -8.32
C ILE A 197 16.06 -0.84 -8.00
N LYS A 198 17.02 -1.62 -8.49
CA LYS A 198 18.45 -1.45 -8.23
C LYS A 198 19.11 -0.68 -9.38
N TYR A 199 19.02 0.65 -9.34
CA TYR A 199 19.61 1.54 -10.34
C TYR A 199 21.02 1.99 -9.92
N LYS A 200 22.08 1.49 -10.56
CA LYS A 200 23.48 1.87 -10.28
C LYS A 200 23.84 1.80 -8.78
N GLY A 201 23.34 0.79 -8.08
CA GLY A 201 23.54 0.60 -6.64
C GLY A 201 22.57 1.40 -5.73
N TYR A 202 21.78 2.32 -6.29
CA TYR A 202 20.69 2.98 -5.56
C TYR A 202 19.45 2.10 -5.55
N GLN A 203 18.73 2.14 -4.44
CA GLN A 203 17.43 1.51 -4.31
C GLN A 203 16.35 2.56 -4.61
N VAL A 204 15.51 2.27 -5.60
CA VAL A 204 14.43 3.15 -6.04
C VAL A 204 13.11 2.45 -5.74
N PRO A 205 12.28 3.00 -4.84
CA PRO A 205 10.92 2.54 -4.57
C PRO A 205 9.98 2.71 -5.77
N PRO A 206 9.45 1.64 -6.41
CA PRO A 206 8.33 1.78 -7.34
C PRO A 206 7.16 2.60 -6.81
N ALA A 207 6.76 2.40 -5.55
CA ALA A 207 5.56 3.00 -4.97
C ALA A 207 5.65 4.54 -4.92
N GLU A 208 6.84 5.09 -4.67
CA GLU A 208 7.09 6.54 -4.70
C GLU A 208 6.82 7.12 -6.10
N LEU A 209 7.29 6.44 -7.15
CA LEU A 209 7.13 6.88 -8.53
C LEU A 209 5.69 6.73 -9.02
N GLU A 210 5.00 5.68 -8.56
CA GLU A 210 3.57 5.46 -8.82
C GLU A 210 2.71 6.55 -8.19
N ALA A 211 2.97 6.89 -6.92
CA ALA A 211 2.25 7.95 -6.23
C ALA A 211 2.34 9.26 -7.02
N ILE A 212 3.54 9.61 -7.51
CA ILE A 212 3.74 10.81 -8.34
C ILE A 212 2.97 10.70 -9.66
N LEU A 213 3.08 9.58 -10.39
CA LEU A 213 2.36 9.39 -11.66
C LEU A 213 0.83 9.53 -11.48
N LEU A 214 0.28 9.00 -10.39
CA LEU A 214 -1.15 9.07 -10.09
C LEU A 214 -1.65 10.50 -9.81
N THR A 215 -0.74 11.45 -9.53
CA THR A 215 -1.09 12.89 -9.44
C THR A 215 -1.20 13.57 -10.81
N HIS A 216 -0.73 12.93 -11.89
CA HIS A 216 -0.81 13.51 -13.23
C HIS A 216 -2.27 13.53 -13.74
N PRO A 217 -2.79 14.66 -14.25
CA PRO A 217 -4.17 14.77 -14.69
C PRO A 217 -4.59 13.81 -15.80
N ALA A 218 -3.65 13.29 -16.59
CA ALA A 218 -3.93 12.31 -17.65
C ALA A 218 -3.88 10.84 -17.21
N VAL A 219 -3.32 10.55 -16.03
CA VAL A 219 -3.12 9.19 -15.54
C VAL A 219 -4.33 8.75 -14.72
N ALA A 220 -4.84 7.56 -15.03
CA ALA A 220 -5.90 6.87 -14.29
C ALA A 220 -5.33 5.86 -13.30
N ASP A 221 -4.29 5.14 -13.70
CA ASP A 221 -3.63 4.10 -12.91
C ASP A 221 -2.17 3.95 -13.35
N ALA A 222 -1.29 3.50 -12.47
CA ALA A 222 0.12 3.36 -12.76
C ALA A 222 0.76 2.20 -11.98
N ALA A 223 1.77 1.57 -12.59
CA ALA A 223 2.63 0.61 -11.93
C ALA A 223 4.06 0.74 -12.45
N VAL A 224 5.03 0.76 -11.56
CA VAL A 224 6.46 0.86 -11.88
C VAL A 224 7.15 -0.47 -11.57
N ILE A 225 8.05 -0.90 -12.45
CA ILE A 225 8.85 -2.11 -12.27
C ILE A 225 10.33 -1.82 -12.55
N ALA A 226 11.19 -2.71 -12.07
CA ALA A 226 12.55 -2.82 -12.55
C ALA A 226 12.53 -3.38 -13.99
N SER A 227 13.10 -2.62 -14.93
CA SER A 227 13.44 -3.09 -16.27
C SER A 227 14.95 -3.35 -16.34
N PRO A 228 15.42 -4.49 -16.87
CA PRO A 228 16.85 -4.74 -17.06
C PRO A 228 17.50 -3.67 -17.93
N ASP A 229 18.72 -3.29 -17.57
CA ASP A 229 19.55 -2.31 -18.29
C ASP A 229 21.03 -2.70 -18.20
N GLU A 230 21.75 -2.69 -19.32
CA GLU A 230 23.13 -3.19 -19.38
C GLU A 230 24.10 -2.32 -18.56
N ASP A 231 23.86 -1.01 -18.50
CA ASP A 231 24.77 -0.05 -17.86
C ASP A 231 24.39 0.26 -16.41
N ALA A 232 23.09 0.19 -16.09
CA ALA A 232 22.56 0.54 -14.78
C ALA A 232 22.16 -0.67 -13.92
N GLY A 233 22.18 -1.88 -14.49
CA GLY A 233 21.60 -3.08 -13.90
C GLY A 233 20.10 -3.11 -14.09
N GLU A 234 19.40 -2.18 -13.44
CA GLU A 234 17.95 -1.99 -13.59
C GLU A 234 17.61 -0.51 -13.74
N VAL A 235 16.58 -0.19 -14.52
CA VAL A 235 16.00 1.15 -14.65
C VAL A 235 14.51 1.15 -14.29
N PRO A 236 13.98 2.23 -13.69
CA PRO A 236 12.55 2.33 -13.45
C PRO A 236 11.76 2.47 -14.75
N LYS A 237 10.88 1.50 -15.01
CA LYS A 237 9.91 1.51 -16.11
C LYS A 237 8.49 1.62 -15.56
N ALA A 238 7.71 2.55 -16.06
CA ALA A 238 6.30 2.69 -15.74
C ALA A 238 5.40 2.06 -16.79
N PHE A 239 4.35 1.39 -16.33
CA PHE A 239 3.14 1.09 -17.07
C PHE A 239 2.06 2.07 -16.62
N VAL A 240 1.34 2.66 -17.56
CA VAL A 240 0.31 3.67 -17.27
C VAL A 240 -1.00 3.36 -17.98
N VAL A 241 -2.10 3.59 -17.28
CA VAL A 241 -3.45 3.64 -17.86
C VAL A 241 -3.84 5.11 -17.96
N LEU A 242 -4.21 5.56 -19.15
CA LEU A 242 -4.53 6.95 -19.42
C LEU A 242 -6.05 7.17 -19.44
N LYS A 243 -6.50 8.31 -18.91
CA LYS A 243 -7.89 8.81 -19.06
C LYS A 243 -7.99 9.96 -20.06
N THR A 244 -6.87 10.62 -20.36
CA THR A 244 -6.72 11.59 -21.45
C THR A 244 -5.38 11.36 -22.12
N GLU A 245 -5.19 11.88 -23.32
CA GLU A 245 -3.90 11.76 -24.03
C GLU A 245 -2.76 12.39 -23.23
N ALA A 246 -1.62 11.69 -23.19
CA ALA A 246 -0.33 12.16 -22.69
C ALA A 246 0.78 11.33 -23.33
N THR A 247 1.92 11.95 -23.61
CA THR A 247 3.06 11.25 -24.22
C THR A 247 3.97 10.61 -23.16
N PRO A 248 4.71 9.53 -23.50
CA PRO A 248 5.74 8.96 -22.62
C PRO A 248 6.73 10.00 -22.09
N ASP A 249 7.20 10.91 -22.94
CA ASP A 249 8.19 11.93 -22.57
C ASP A 249 7.63 12.96 -21.60
N GLU A 250 6.37 13.38 -21.78
CA GLU A 250 5.67 14.26 -20.82
C GLU A 250 5.63 13.63 -19.43
N LEU A 251 5.26 12.35 -19.34
CA LEU A 251 5.19 11.62 -18.06
C LEU A 251 6.56 11.44 -17.41
N ILE A 252 7.60 11.15 -18.21
CA ILE A 252 8.98 11.05 -17.73
C ILE A 252 9.44 12.40 -17.16
N GLN A 253 9.21 13.50 -17.88
CA GLN A 253 9.58 14.85 -17.42
C GLN A 253 8.79 15.27 -16.19
N PHE A 254 7.50 14.93 -16.14
CA PHE A 254 6.65 15.19 -15.00
C PHE A 254 7.20 14.56 -13.73
N VAL A 255 7.56 13.27 -13.76
CA VAL A 255 8.17 12.63 -12.59
C VAL A 255 9.57 13.19 -12.32
N ALA A 256 10.36 13.42 -13.37
CA ALA A 256 11.75 13.87 -13.22
C ALA A 256 11.92 15.24 -12.56
N SER A 257 10.91 16.11 -12.63
CA SER A 257 10.91 17.41 -11.93
C SER A 257 10.63 17.31 -10.43
N ARG A 258 10.26 16.13 -9.91
CA ARG A 258 9.83 15.93 -8.52
C ARG A 258 10.71 14.96 -7.72
N VAL A 259 11.65 14.29 -8.37
CA VAL A 259 12.50 13.27 -7.75
C VAL A 259 13.98 13.49 -8.01
N ALA A 260 14.82 12.89 -7.17
CA ALA A 260 16.27 12.88 -7.37
C ALA A 260 16.65 12.18 -8.70
N PRO A 261 17.79 12.55 -9.34
CA PRO A 261 18.17 12.03 -10.65
C PRO A 261 18.18 10.50 -10.80
N HIS A 262 18.58 9.78 -9.75
CA HIS A 262 18.65 8.31 -9.74
C HIS A 262 17.26 7.64 -9.68
N LYS A 263 16.21 8.35 -9.21
CA LYS A 263 14.84 7.82 -9.12
C LYS A 263 13.99 8.06 -10.36
N LYS A 264 14.46 8.91 -11.28
CA LYS A 264 13.71 9.28 -12.50
C LYS A 264 13.26 8.03 -13.26
N ILE A 265 12.06 8.05 -13.82
CA ILE A 265 11.59 7.01 -14.75
C ILE A 265 12.40 7.09 -16.06
N ARG A 266 12.72 5.95 -16.66
CA ARG A 266 13.45 5.87 -17.95
C ARG A 266 12.58 5.43 -19.10
N LEU A 267 11.54 4.64 -18.83
CA LEU A 267 10.69 4.03 -19.84
C LEU A 267 9.22 4.15 -19.39
N VAL A 268 8.32 4.43 -20.33
CA VAL A 268 6.87 4.46 -20.09
C VAL A 268 6.19 3.63 -21.17
N GLU A 269 5.25 2.78 -20.77
CA GLU A 269 4.39 2.00 -21.66
C GLU A 269 2.93 2.18 -21.27
N THR A 270 2.11 2.62 -22.23
CA THR A 270 0.66 2.69 -22.03
C THR A 270 0.03 1.30 -22.18
N ILE A 271 -0.84 0.94 -21.24
CA ILE A 271 -1.60 -0.32 -21.24
C ILE A 271 -3.06 -0.07 -20.88
N ASP A 272 -3.93 -1.02 -21.20
CA ASP A 272 -5.37 -0.90 -20.95
C ASP A 272 -5.72 -1.01 -19.46
N GLU A 273 -5.01 -1.85 -18.71
CA GLU A 273 -5.26 -2.09 -17.28
C GLU A 273 -3.99 -2.51 -16.52
N ILE A 274 -3.82 -2.02 -15.28
CA ILE A 274 -2.80 -2.53 -14.36
C ILE A 274 -3.29 -3.84 -13.73
N PRO A 275 -2.56 -4.97 -13.87
CA PRO A 275 -2.99 -6.23 -13.29
C PRO A 275 -2.95 -6.16 -11.77
N LYS A 276 -4.10 -6.33 -11.11
CA LYS A 276 -4.25 -6.32 -9.66
C LYS A 276 -4.87 -7.61 -9.15
N SER A 277 -4.58 -7.96 -7.90
CA SER A 277 -5.26 -9.03 -7.17
C SER A 277 -6.66 -8.58 -6.74
N ALA A 278 -7.49 -9.50 -6.25
CA ALA A 278 -8.82 -9.18 -5.71
C ALA A 278 -8.79 -8.17 -4.55
N SER A 279 -7.66 -8.05 -3.83
CA SER A 279 -7.49 -7.05 -2.77
C SER A 279 -6.96 -5.69 -3.26
N GLY A 280 -6.80 -5.50 -4.58
CA GLY A 280 -6.28 -4.27 -5.18
C GLY A 280 -4.75 -4.17 -5.27
N LYS A 281 -4.02 -5.16 -4.74
CA LYS A 281 -2.54 -5.20 -4.81
C LYS A 281 -2.07 -5.41 -6.25
N ILE A 282 -1.13 -4.59 -6.73
CA ILE A 282 -0.49 -4.72 -8.06
C ILE A 282 0.22 -6.08 -8.16
N LEU A 283 -0.07 -6.82 -9.23
CA LEU A 283 0.58 -8.08 -9.57
C LEU A 283 1.82 -7.81 -10.41
N ARG A 284 2.85 -7.16 -9.82
CA ARG A 284 4.07 -6.74 -10.52
C ARG A 284 4.75 -7.84 -11.31
N ARG A 285 4.70 -9.08 -10.80
CA ARG A 285 5.22 -10.26 -11.49
C ARG A 285 4.70 -10.38 -12.93
N LYS A 286 3.41 -10.13 -13.18
CA LYS A 286 2.84 -10.18 -14.53
C LYS A 286 3.41 -9.10 -15.46
N LEU A 287 3.67 -7.91 -14.91
CA LEU A 287 4.29 -6.80 -15.65
C LEU A 287 5.77 -7.09 -15.93
N VAL A 288 6.50 -7.64 -14.98
CA VAL A 288 7.90 -8.08 -15.16
C VAL A 288 8.00 -9.20 -16.19
N GLU A 289 7.09 -10.18 -16.15
CA GLU A 289 7.02 -11.25 -17.17
C GLU A 289 6.74 -10.68 -18.56
N LYS A 290 5.81 -9.73 -18.67
CA LYS A 290 5.54 -9.00 -19.93
C LYS A 290 6.77 -8.26 -20.43
N GLU A 291 7.54 -7.64 -19.53
CA GLU A 291 8.76 -6.92 -19.91
C GLU A 291 9.84 -7.86 -20.41
N ARG A 292 10.11 -8.94 -19.67
CA ARG A 292 11.11 -9.94 -20.06
C ARG A 292 10.78 -10.59 -21.41
N ALA A 293 9.51 -10.88 -21.66
CA ALA A 293 9.06 -11.45 -22.94
C ALA A 293 9.35 -10.52 -24.14
N LYS A 294 9.29 -9.19 -23.94
CA LYS A 294 9.66 -8.22 -24.99
C LYS A 294 11.17 -8.13 -25.19
N THR A 295 11.94 -8.18 -24.11
CA THR A 295 13.40 -8.11 -24.19
C THR A 295 13.99 -9.37 -24.82
N SER A 296 13.41 -10.55 -24.59
CA SER A 296 13.84 -11.81 -25.23
C SER A 296 13.42 -11.96 -26.69
N ALA A 297 12.54 -11.10 -27.19
CA ALA A 297 12.08 -11.10 -28.59
C ALA A 297 12.84 -10.07 -29.46
N LYS A 298 13.75 -9.29 -28.87
CA LYS A 298 14.72 -8.41 -29.56
C LYS A 298 16.06 -9.11 -29.66
#